data_AF-A0A0N0A187-F1
#
_entry.id   AF-A0A0N0A187-F1
#
_cell.length_a   1.000
_cell.length_b   1.000
_cell.length_c   1.000
_cell.angle_alpha   90.00
_cell.angle_beta   90.00
_cell.angle_gamma   90.00
#
_symmetry.space_group_name_H-M   'P 1'
#
loop_
_entity.id
_entity.type
_entity.pdbx_description
1 polymer ?
#
loop_
_entity_poly.entity_id
_entity_poly.type
_entity_poly.pdbx_seq_one_letter_code
_entity_poly.pdbx_strand_id
1 'polypeptide(L)'
;MRRLGLLLLLCLALTGCDMLNDQTTLHFRLAEAGYTTLSSYHSISGEIDHFEVTASSADRTRTTEQLAEVVWDAYPQHVDHLSVTLNGTSEVYSAEQLQQAFGDRQVTEKPDDDAEVNRTIMTWLTVAAVVVLLVLSGWLVLVGLRSHGSPRRGQQPPTPQQTPPRHNVYLVNPPPGPPPTA
;
A
#
# COMPACT_ATOMS: atom_id res chain seq x y z
N MET A 1 -20.93 3.69 13.19
CA MET A 1 -20.09 4.08 12.03
C MET A 1 -18.62 3.69 12.17
N ARG A 2 -17.97 3.85 13.35
CA ARG A 2 -16.54 3.50 13.55
C ARG A 2 -16.16 2.03 13.25
N ARG A 3 -17.06 1.07 13.52
CA ARG A 3 -16.81 -0.37 13.30
C ARG A 3 -16.85 -0.80 11.84
N LEU A 4 -17.67 -0.14 11.01
CA LEU A 4 -17.76 -0.41 9.57
C LEU A 4 -16.52 0.08 8.81
N GLY A 5 -15.99 1.25 9.17
CA GLY A 5 -14.74 1.74 8.59
C GLY A 5 -13.53 0.85 8.91
N LEU A 6 -13.46 0.31 10.13
CA LEU A 6 -12.42 -0.65 10.52
C LEU A 6 -12.52 -1.97 9.76
N LEU A 7 -13.74 -2.50 9.56
CA LEU A 7 -13.95 -3.72 8.77
C LEU A 7 -13.56 -3.53 7.30
N LEU A 8 -13.91 -2.39 6.69
CA LEU A 8 -13.58 -2.10 5.30
C LEU A 8 -12.06 -1.94 5.09
N LEU A 9 -11.39 -1.26 6.02
CA LEU A 9 -9.94 -1.10 6.01
C LEU A 9 -9.20 -2.42 6.27
N LEU A 10 -9.77 -3.28 7.12
CA LEU A 10 -9.29 -4.65 7.33
C LEU A 10 -9.44 -5.48 6.05
N CYS A 11 -10.62 -5.47 5.40
CA CYS A 11 -10.83 -6.21 4.16
C CYS A 11 -9.90 -5.75 3.03
N LEU A 12 -9.68 -4.44 2.88
CA LEU A 12 -8.71 -3.88 1.93
C LEU A 12 -7.27 -4.31 2.24
N ALA A 13 -6.92 -4.45 3.52
CA ALA A 13 -5.61 -4.96 3.92
C ALA A 13 -5.45 -6.47 3.64
N LEU A 14 -6.54 -7.25 3.73
CA LEU A 14 -6.50 -8.70 3.47
C LEU A 14 -6.42 -9.05 1.97
N THR A 15 -7.08 -8.29 1.09
CA THR A 15 -7.09 -8.60 -0.35
C THR A 15 -5.77 -8.32 -1.07
N GLY A 16 -4.81 -7.67 -0.41
CA GLY A 16 -3.48 -7.40 -0.97
C GLY A 16 -2.42 -8.46 -0.66
N CYS A 17 -2.75 -9.51 0.11
CA CYS A 17 -1.73 -10.41 0.66
C CYS A 17 -1.35 -11.58 -0.27
N ASP A 18 -2.18 -11.96 -1.23
CA ASP A 18 -1.92 -13.19 -2.01
C ASP A 18 -0.68 -13.07 -2.92
N MET A 19 -0.48 -11.93 -3.57
CA MET A 19 0.70 -11.71 -4.43
C MET A 19 1.99 -11.61 -3.61
N LEU A 20 1.92 -11.09 -2.38
CA LEU A 20 3.05 -11.05 -1.45
C LEU A 20 3.46 -12.45 -0.99
N ASN A 21 2.48 -13.35 -0.85
CA ASN A 21 2.72 -14.69 -0.30
C ASN A 21 3.58 -15.55 -1.24
N ASP A 22 3.34 -15.46 -2.55
CA ASP A 22 4.08 -16.23 -3.57
C ASP A 22 5.57 -15.87 -3.56
N GLN A 23 5.89 -14.57 -3.58
CA GLN A 23 7.28 -14.10 -3.55
C GLN A 23 7.96 -14.47 -2.24
N THR A 24 7.28 -14.33 -1.09
CA THR A 24 7.86 -14.73 0.19
C THR A 24 8.14 -16.22 0.28
N THR A 25 7.31 -17.06 -0.34
CA THR A 25 7.50 -18.52 -0.36
C THR A 25 8.75 -18.89 -1.15
N LEU A 26 8.94 -18.31 -2.34
CA LEU A 26 10.15 -18.50 -3.14
C LEU A 26 11.40 -18.05 -2.37
N HIS A 27 11.36 -16.86 -1.77
CA HIS A 27 12.47 -16.34 -0.97
C HIS A 27 12.81 -17.25 0.22
N PHE A 28 11.80 -17.79 0.91
CA PHE A 28 12.02 -18.72 2.02
C PHE A 28 12.67 -20.02 1.54
N ARG A 29 12.19 -20.60 0.44
CA ARG A 29 12.77 -21.83 -0.15
C ARG A 29 14.21 -21.63 -0.61
N LEU A 30 14.50 -20.50 -1.25
CA LEU A 30 15.86 -20.17 -1.68
C LEU A 30 16.79 -19.94 -0.47
N ALA A 31 16.30 -19.30 0.59
CA ALA A 31 17.08 -19.14 1.82
C ALA A 31 17.33 -20.49 2.52
N GLU A 32 16.32 -21.37 2.59
CA GLU A 32 16.43 -22.73 3.13
C GLU A 32 17.44 -23.57 2.34
N ALA A 33 17.50 -23.38 1.02
CA ALA A 33 18.49 -24.01 0.14
C ALA A 33 19.91 -23.40 0.25
N GLY A 34 20.10 -22.33 1.03
CA GLY A 34 21.40 -21.72 1.29
C GLY A 34 21.80 -20.59 0.33
N TYR A 35 20.84 -20.01 -0.40
CA TYR A 35 21.04 -18.84 -1.23
C TYR A 35 20.80 -17.55 -0.44
N THR A 36 21.49 -16.48 -0.84
CA THR A 36 21.53 -15.14 -0.21
C THR A 36 21.44 -14.07 -1.29
N THR A 37 21.25 -12.79 -0.91
CA THR A 37 21.15 -11.66 -1.86
C THR A 37 20.15 -11.95 -2.98
N LEU A 38 18.93 -12.29 -2.59
CA LEU A 38 17.88 -12.70 -3.51
C LEU A 38 17.21 -11.46 -4.11
N SER A 39 17.21 -11.39 -5.44
CA SER A 39 16.43 -10.44 -6.22
C SER A 39 15.67 -11.22 -7.27
N SER A 40 14.35 -11.08 -7.29
CA SER A 40 13.48 -11.66 -8.32
C SER A 40 12.76 -10.55 -9.06
N TYR A 41 12.71 -10.63 -10.38
CA TYR A 41 11.99 -9.71 -11.23
C TYR A 41 11.16 -10.50 -12.22
N HIS A 42 9.86 -10.21 -12.27
CA HIS A 42 8.94 -10.78 -13.24
C HIS A 42 8.52 -9.67 -14.19
N SER A 43 8.69 -9.91 -15.49
CA SER A 43 8.20 -9.01 -16.53
C SER A 43 7.57 -9.78 -17.67
N ILE A 44 6.49 -9.21 -18.18
CA ILE A 44 5.78 -9.70 -19.35
C ILE A 44 6.17 -8.79 -20.53
N SER A 45 6.71 -9.37 -21.60
CA SER A 45 7.10 -8.64 -22.81
C SER A 45 6.35 -9.18 -24.01
N GLY A 46 5.15 -8.65 -24.24
CA GLY A 46 4.24 -9.17 -25.26
C GLY A 46 3.41 -10.31 -24.69
N GLU A 47 3.58 -11.51 -25.26
CA GLU A 47 2.95 -12.76 -24.81
C GLU A 47 4.00 -13.70 -24.19
N ILE A 48 5.16 -13.16 -23.81
CA ILE A 48 6.27 -13.95 -23.28
C ILE A 48 6.55 -13.51 -21.84
N ASP A 49 6.49 -14.47 -20.93
CA ASP A 49 6.75 -14.28 -19.51
C ASP A 49 8.22 -14.54 -19.18
N HIS A 50 8.88 -13.46 -18.77
CA HIS A 50 10.28 -13.48 -18.38
C HIS A 50 10.41 -13.39 -16.86
N PHE A 51 10.96 -14.42 -16.25
CA PHE A 51 11.30 -14.43 -14.84
C PHE A 51 12.81 -14.39 -14.66
N GLU A 52 13.31 -13.40 -13.93
CA GLU A 52 14.72 -13.22 -13.62
C GLU A 52 14.95 -13.42 -12.11
N VAL A 53 15.88 -14.31 -11.78
CA VAL A 53 16.30 -14.57 -10.40
C VAL A 53 17.80 -14.38 -10.28
N THR A 54 18.19 -13.41 -9.47
CA THR A 54 19.58 -13.20 -9.06
C THR A 54 19.75 -13.64 -7.61
N ALA A 55 20.76 -14.48 -7.37
CA ALA A 55 21.13 -14.96 -6.05
C ALA A 55 22.65 -15.05 -5.90
N SER A 56 23.09 -15.16 -4.65
CA SER A 56 24.48 -15.43 -4.28
C SER A 56 24.51 -16.62 -3.31
N SER A 57 25.54 -17.44 -3.36
CA SER A 57 25.76 -18.50 -2.36
C SER A 57 27.21 -18.50 -1.90
N ALA A 58 27.41 -18.72 -0.60
CA ALA A 58 28.75 -18.94 -0.04
C ALA A 58 29.35 -20.27 -0.53
N ASP A 59 28.52 -21.22 -0.91
CA ASP A 59 28.94 -22.50 -1.48
C ASP A 59 29.22 -22.35 -2.98
N ARG A 60 30.50 -22.47 -3.35
CA ARG A 60 30.94 -22.37 -4.75
C ARG A 60 30.67 -23.63 -5.57
N THR A 61 30.22 -24.71 -4.94
CA THR A 61 29.83 -25.94 -5.66
C THR A 61 28.41 -25.85 -6.22
N ARG A 62 27.62 -24.86 -5.78
CA ARG A 62 26.28 -24.60 -6.30
C ARG A 62 26.35 -24.08 -7.73
N THR A 63 25.47 -24.60 -8.57
CA THR A 63 25.35 -24.23 -9.98
C THR A 63 24.08 -23.40 -10.24
N THR A 64 24.07 -22.69 -11.35
CA THR A 64 22.88 -22.03 -11.91
C THR A 64 21.75 -23.01 -12.15
N GLU A 65 22.07 -24.24 -12.58
CA GLU A 65 21.10 -25.33 -12.78
C GLU A 65 20.37 -25.72 -11.49
N GLN A 66 21.08 -25.88 -10.38
CA GLN A 66 20.46 -26.17 -9.08
C GLN A 66 19.57 -25.02 -8.59
N LEU A 67 19.96 -23.78 -8.89
CA LEU A 67 19.12 -22.62 -8.59
C LEU A 67 17.85 -22.62 -9.47
N ALA A 68 17.99 -22.96 -10.75
CA ALA A 68 16.88 -23.08 -11.68
C ALA A 68 15.88 -24.17 -11.26
N GLU A 69 16.37 -25.33 -10.78
CA GLU A 69 15.54 -26.41 -10.22
C GLU A 69 14.69 -25.91 -9.05
N VAL A 70 15.31 -25.25 -8.07
CA VAL A 70 14.59 -24.73 -6.90
C VAL A 70 13.54 -23.69 -7.29
N VAL A 71 13.85 -22.83 -8.28
CA VAL A 71 12.89 -21.85 -8.79
C VAL A 71 11.74 -22.53 -9.52
N TRP A 72 12.03 -23.52 -10.38
CA TRP A 72 11.03 -24.28 -11.12
C TRP A 72 10.03 -25.00 -10.21
N ASP A 73 10.52 -25.57 -9.11
CA ASP A 73 9.69 -26.29 -8.14
C ASP A 73 8.94 -25.39 -7.16
N ALA A 74 9.39 -24.15 -6.96
CA ALA A 74 8.82 -23.24 -5.97
C ALA A 74 7.95 -22.12 -6.55
N TYR A 75 8.14 -21.75 -7.82
CA TYR A 75 7.46 -20.61 -8.42
C TYR A 75 6.13 -21.03 -9.08
N PRO A 76 4.98 -20.54 -8.59
CA PRO A 76 3.67 -21.05 -9.01
C PRO A 76 3.12 -20.42 -10.30
N GLN A 77 3.79 -19.40 -10.84
CA GLN A 77 3.31 -18.66 -12.02
C GLN A 77 3.85 -19.28 -13.31
N HIS A 78 3.19 -19.00 -14.42
CA HIS A 78 3.70 -19.35 -15.74
C HIS A 78 5.04 -18.63 -16.01
N VAL A 79 5.96 -19.31 -16.71
CA VAL A 79 7.28 -18.76 -17.06
C VAL A 79 7.73 -19.40 -18.35
N ASP A 80 7.87 -18.60 -19.41
CA ASP A 80 8.44 -19.03 -20.69
C ASP A 80 9.97 -19.03 -20.65
N HIS A 81 10.54 -18.00 -20.04
CA HIS A 81 11.99 -17.82 -19.94
C HIS A 81 12.41 -17.51 -18.51
N LEU A 82 13.30 -18.35 -17.98
CA LEU A 82 13.92 -18.18 -16.68
C LEU A 82 15.37 -17.73 -16.86
N SER A 83 15.68 -16.50 -16.48
CA SER A 83 17.05 -15.98 -16.36
C SER A 83 17.54 -16.18 -14.94
N VAL A 84 18.60 -16.97 -14.76
CA VAL A 84 19.19 -17.29 -13.47
C VAL A 84 20.59 -16.71 -13.39
N THR A 85 20.83 -15.87 -12.39
CA THR A 85 22.16 -15.33 -12.09
C THR A 85 22.63 -15.79 -10.72
N LEU A 86 23.67 -16.62 -10.67
CA LEU A 86 24.29 -17.09 -9.43
C LEU A 86 25.74 -16.62 -9.34
N ASN A 87 26.08 -15.86 -8.29
CA ASN A 87 27.45 -15.40 -8.04
C ASN A 87 28.07 -14.64 -9.25
N GLY A 88 27.24 -13.98 -10.07
CA GLY A 88 27.65 -13.23 -11.26
C GLY A 88 27.69 -14.05 -12.56
N THR A 89 27.48 -15.37 -12.51
CA THR A 89 27.28 -16.20 -13.70
C THR A 89 25.80 -16.23 -14.04
N SER A 90 25.46 -15.92 -15.30
CA SER A 90 24.08 -15.86 -15.77
C SER A 90 23.83 -16.90 -16.86
N GLU A 91 22.71 -17.61 -16.74
CA GLU A 91 22.21 -18.56 -17.73
C GLU A 91 20.71 -18.36 -17.91
N VAL A 92 20.22 -18.62 -19.13
CA VAL A 92 18.80 -18.49 -19.47
C VAL A 92 18.30 -19.86 -19.89
N TYR A 93 17.18 -20.26 -19.31
CA TYR A 93 16.50 -21.51 -19.59
C TYR A 93 15.10 -21.22 -20.15
N SER A 94 14.67 -21.99 -21.15
CA SER A 94 13.27 -21.99 -21.57
C SER A 94 12.44 -22.97 -20.72
N ALA A 95 11.13 -22.78 -20.69
CA ALA A 95 10.20 -23.67 -20.01
C ALA A 95 10.39 -25.13 -20.44
N GLU A 96 10.61 -25.38 -21.73
CA GLU A 96 10.80 -26.73 -22.27
C GLU A 96 12.12 -27.33 -21.80
N GLN A 97 13.18 -26.52 -21.67
CA GLN A 97 14.47 -26.97 -21.16
C GLN A 97 14.37 -27.36 -19.67
N LEU A 98 13.67 -26.54 -18.88
CA LEU A 98 13.44 -26.82 -17.46
C LEU A 98 12.57 -28.07 -17.28
N GLN A 99 11.50 -28.22 -18.07
CA GLN A 99 10.66 -29.41 -18.04
C GLN A 99 11.43 -30.66 -18.50
N GLN A 100 12.30 -30.54 -19.51
CA GLN A 100 13.13 -31.66 -19.95
C GLN A 100 14.19 -32.06 -18.92
N ALA A 101 14.75 -31.08 -18.19
CA ALA A 101 15.78 -31.31 -17.19
C ALA A 101 15.22 -31.84 -15.86
N PHE A 102 14.13 -31.24 -15.36
CA PHE A 102 13.60 -31.47 -14.02
C PHE A 102 12.25 -32.21 -13.99
N GLY A 103 11.58 -32.32 -15.14
CA GLY A 103 10.26 -32.95 -15.25
C GLY A 103 9.11 -31.98 -14.99
N ASP A 104 7.95 -32.54 -14.71
CA ASP A 104 6.74 -31.77 -14.44
C ASP A 104 6.86 -30.97 -13.13
N ARG A 105 6.33 -29.75 -13.15
CA ARG A 105 6.34 -28.85 -11.98
C ARG A 105 5.60 -29.50 -10.81
N GLN A 106 6.20 -29.41 -9.61
CA GLN A 106 5.56 -29.88 -8.38
C GLN A 106 4.53 -28.89 -7.82
N VAL A 107 4.55 -27.64 -8.30
CA VAL A 107 3.60 -26.60 -7.94
C VAL A 107 2.43 -26.60 -8.92
N THR A 108 1.22 -26.47 -8.38
CA THR A 108 0.02 -26.22 -9.18
C THR A 108 0.16 -24.84 -9.81
N GLU A 109 0.37 -24.81 -11.10
CA GLU A 109 0.40 -23.59 -11.89
C GLU A 109 -0.91 -22.82 -11.68
N LYS A 110 -0.80 -21.57 -11.23
CA LYS A 110 -1.98 -20.69 -11.17
C LYS A 110 -2.42 -20.44 -12.61
N PRO A 111 -3.73 -20.53 -12.90
CA PRO A 111 -4.22 -20.18 -14.23
C PRO A 111 -3.77 -18.74 -14.54
N ASP A 112 -3.24 -18.53 -15.74
CA ASP A 112 -2.99 -17.20 -16.31
C ASP A 112 -4.32 -16.45 -16.38
N ASP A 113 -4.67 -15.77 -15.31
CA ASP A 113 -5.88 -14.96 -15.18
C ASP A 113 -5.69 -13.57 -15.83
N ASP A 114 -4.71 -13.45 -16.73
CA ASP A 114 -4.20 -12.19 -17.25
C ASP A 114 -4.82 -11.80 -18.58
N ALA A 115 -6.08 -11.35 -18.48
CA ALA A 115 -6.58 -10.15 -19.16
C ALA A 115 -8.02 -9.88 -18.74
N GLU A 116 -8.87 -10.91 -18.73
CA GLU A 116 -10.30 -10.76 -18.44
C GLU A 116 -10.58 -10.67 -16.93
N VAL A 117 -9.89 -11.47 -16.12
CA VAL A 117 -10.07 -11.45 -14.66
C VAL A 117 -9.44 -10.20 -14.07
N ASN A 118 -8.24 -9.82 -14.52
CA ASN A 118 -7.60 -8.58 -14.08
C ASN A 118 -8.43 -7.33 -14.48
N ARG A 119 -8.98 -7.29 -15.70
CA ARG A 119 -9.92 -6.22 -16.12
C ARG A 119 -11.20 -6.23 -15.29
N THR A 120 -11.72 -7.40 -14.97
CA THR A 120 -12.92 -7.55 -14.13
C THR A 120 -12.64 -7.05 -12.71
N ILE A 121 -11.52 -7.45 -12.10
CA ILE A 121 -11.06 -7.00 -10.78
C ILE A 121 -10.83 -5.48 -10.78
N MET A 122 -10.13 -4.93 -11.78
CA MET A 122 -9.94 -3.48 -11.92
C MET A 122 -11.27 -2.74 -12.08
N THR A 123 -12.21 -3.30 -12.84
CA THR A 123 -13.54 -2.71 -13.02
C THR A 123 -14.30 -2.69 -11.69
N TRP A 124 -14.29 -3.80 -10.95
CA TRP A 124 -14.91 -3.87 -9.62
C TRP A 124 -14.22 -2.95 -8.60
N LEU A 125 -12.90 -2.84 -8.63
CA LEU A 125 -12.14 -1.88 -7.82
C LEU A 125 -12.52 -0.44 -8.15
N THR A 126 -12.63 -0.10 -9.43
CA THR A 126 -13.04 1.23 -9.89
C THR A 126 -14.46 1.54 -9.47
N VAL A 127 -15.40 0.60 -9.66
CA VAL A 127 -16.79 0.72 -9.22
C VAL A 127 -16.85 0.89 -7.70
N ALA A 128 -16.11 0.09 -6.94
CA ALA A 128 -16.04 0.21 -5.48
C ALA A 128 -15.49 1.58 -5.05
N ALA A 129 -14.41 2.06 -5.69
CA ALA A 129 -13.83 3.37 -5.42
C ALA A 129 -14.83 4.51 -5.69
N VAL A 130 -15.56 4.44 -6.82
CA VAL A 130 -16.60 5.42 -7.17
C VAL A 130 -17.73 5.40 -6.14
N VAL A 131 -18.22 4.22 -5.74
CA VAL A 131 -19.26 4.08 -4.72
C VAL A 131 -18.80 4.67 -3.39
N VAL A 132 -17.57 4.39 -2.96
CA VAL A 132 -16.98 4.95 -1.73
C VAL A 132 -16.89 6.48 -1.82
N LEU A 133 -16.45 7.03 -2.96
CA LEU A 133 -16.41 8.48 -3.20
C LEU A 133 -17.80 9.12 -3.13
N LEU A 134 -18.81 8.46 -3.69
CA LEU A 134 -20.20 8.92 -3.62
C LEU A 134 -20.73 8.89 -2.19
N VAL A 135 -20.43 7.84 -1.43
CA VAL A 135 -20.82 7.75 -0.01
C VAL A 135 -20.11 8.83 0.82
N LEU A 136 -18.81 9.05 0.61
CA LEU A 136 -18.04 10.07 1.32
C LEU A 136 -18.53 11.49 0.99
N SER A 137 -18.81 11.79 -0.28
CA SER A 137 -19.32 13.09 -0.70
C SER A 137 -20.74 13.34 -0.15
N GLY A 138 -21.63 12.35 -0.23
CA GLY A 138 -22.96 12.43 0.36
C GLY A 138 -22.91 12.61 1.89
N TRP A 139 -21.98 11.91 2.56
CA TRP A 139 -21.78 12.06 4.01
C TRP A 139 -21.26 13.45 4.38
N LEU A 140 -20.29 14.00 3.63
CA LEU A 140 -19.79 15.36 3.82
C LEU A 140 -20.89 16.41 3.67
N VAL A 141 -21.75 16.27 2.65
CA VAL A 141 -22.90 17.16 2.44
C VAL A 141 -23.89 17.07 3.61
N LEU A 142 -24.20 15.86 4.08
CA LEU A 142 -25.05 15.64 5.25
C LEU A 142 -24.50 16.28 6.52
N VAL A 143 -23.19 16.16 6.77
CA VAL A 143 -22.52 16.79 7.91
C VAL A 143 -22.53 18.31 7.78
N GLY A 144 -22.25 18.85 6.58
CA GLY A 144 -22.30 20.29 6.30
C GLY A 144 -23.69 20.90 6.47
N LEU A 145 -24.74 20.22 5.99
CA LEU A 145 -26.12 20.67 6.19
C LEU A 145 -26.53 20.64 7.67
N ARG A 146 -26.03 19.65 8.43
CA ARG A 146 -26.33 19.53 9.86
C ARG A 146 -25.57 20.56 10.70
N SER A 147 -24.38 20.99 10.29
CA SER A 147 -23.61 22.04 10.97
C SER A 147 -24.12 23.45 10.67
N HIS A 148 -24.74 23.68 9.51
CA HIS A 148 -25.44 24.93 9.21
C HIS A 148 -26.82 25.08 9.89
N GLY A 149 -27.35 23.98 10.44
CA GLY A 149 -28.67 23.91 11.06
C GLY A 149 -28.74 24.26 12.55
N SER A 150 -27.77 24.97 13.12
CA SER A 150 -27.94 25.61 14.43
C SER A 150 -28.28 27.09 14.24
N PRO A 151 -29.54 27.44 13.94
CA PRO A 151 -29.96 28.83 14.00
C PRO A 151 -29.68 29.29 15.43
N ARG A 152 -28.98 30.41 15.52
CA ARG A 152 -28.77 31.22 16.71
C ARG A 152 -30.09 31.37 17.50
N ARG A 153 -30.41 30.39 18.35
CA ARG A 153 -31.29 30.54 19.50
C ARG A 153 -30.48 31.29 20.54
N GLY A 154 -30.38 32.59 20.33
CA GLY A 154 -29.66 33.53 21.17
C GLY A 154 -30.15 34.96 20.95
N GLN A 155 -31.40 35.16 20.52
CA GLN A 155 -32.11 36.40 20.78
C GLN A 155 -32.70 36.26 22.19
N GLN A 156 -31.89 36.63 23.17
CA GLN A 156 -32.35 36.99 24.51
C GLN A 156 -33.26 38.23 24.37
N PRO A 157 -34.46 38.27 24.97
CA PRO A 157 -35.28 39.49 24.99
C PRO A 157 -34.52 40.61 25.73
N PRO A 158 -34.63 41.88 25.31
CA PRO A 158 -33.92 42.99 25.94
C PRO A 158 -34.41 43.16 27.38
N THR A 159 -33.52 42.87 28.34
CA THR A 159 -33.71 43.25 29.74
C THR A 159 -33.77 44.77 29.87
N PRO A 160 -34.70 45.35 30.66
CA PRO A 160 -34.74 46.79 30.92
C PRO A 160 -33.44 47.26 31.58
N GLN A 161 -32.87 48.34 31.05
CA GLN A 161 -31.74 49.05 31.64
C GLN A 161 -32.09 49.50 33.07
N GLN A 162 -31.43 48.90 34.06
CA GLN A 162 -31.25 49.52 35.37
C GLN A 162 -29.88 50.19 35.40
N THR A 163 -29.91 51.52 35.50
CA THR A 163 -28.74 52.39 35.67
C THR A 163 -28.36 52.44 37.15
N PRO A 164 -27.11 52.12 37.55
CA PRO A 164 -26.56 52.54 38.83
C PRO A 164 -25.45 53.61 38.67
N PRO A 165 -25.15 54.35 39.75
CA PRO A 165 -24.67 55.73 39.68
C PRO A 165 -23.15 55.86 39.49
N ARG A 166 -22.78 56.98 38.87
CA ARG A 166 -21.43 57.52 38.73
C ARG A 166 -20.69 57.53 40.08
N HIS A 167 -19.49 56.96 40.11
CA HIS A 167 -18.45 57.34 41.06
C HIS A 167 -17.20 57.78 40.29
N ASN A 168 -16.92 59.09 40.41
CA ASN A 168 -15.70 59.73 39.97
C ASN A 168 -14.51 59.10 40.70
N VAL A 169 -13.61 58.48 39.96
CA VAL A 169 -12.25 58.22 40.44
C VAL A 169 -11.32 59.15 39.67
N TYR A 170 -10.70 60.03 40.46
CA TYR A 170 -9.77 61.07 40.04
C TYR A 170 -8.61 60.49 39.22
N LEU A 171 -8.37 61.05 38.03
CA LEU A 171 -7.11 60.93 37.31
C LEU A 171 -6.02 61.63 38.13
N VAL A 172 -5.14 60.84 38.74
CA VAL A 172 -3.85 61.31 39.26
C VAL A 172 -2.88 61.38 38.08
N ASN A 173 -2.50 62.61 37.69
CA ASN A 173 -1.40 62.84 36.76
C ASN A 173 -0.05 62.49 37.43
N PRO A 174 0.82 61.69 36.80
CA PRO A 174 2.18 61.48 37.29
C PRO A 174 3.07 62.72 37.03
N PRO A 175 4.04 63.02 37.93
CA PRO A 175 4.94 64.14 37.78
C PRO A 175 5.96 63.95 36.63
N PRO A 176 6.43 65.04 36.00
CA PRO A 176 7.41 65.00 34.91
C PRO A 176 8.79 64.51 35.39
N GLY A 177 9.39 63.58 34.64
CA GLY A 177 10.70 63.01 34.92
C GLY A 177 11.86 63.99 34.68
N PRO A 178 13.05 63.72 35.25
CA PRO A 178 14.22 64.59 35.12
C PRO A 178 14.83 64.54 33.70
N PRO A 179 15.47 65.63 33.24
CA PRO A 179 16.06 65.73 31.90
C PRO A 179 17.34 64.87 31.76
N PRO A 180 17.66 64.40 30.54
CA PRO A 180 18.86 63.62 30.28
C PRO A 180 20.13 64.48 30.32
N THR A 181 21.17 63.99 30.99
CA THR A 181 22.54 64.51 30.91
C THR A 181 23.33 63.81 29.81
N ALA A 182 24.03 64.61 29.00
CA ALA A 182 24.92 64.23 27.91
C ALA A 182 26.32 63.79 28.40
#